data_AF-A0A2E0EP74-F1
#
_entry.id   AF-A0A2E0EP74-F1
#
_cell.length_a   1.000
_cell.length_b   1.000
_cell.length_c   1.000
_cell.angle_alpha   90.00
_cell.angle_beta   90.00
_cell.angle_gamma   90.00
#
_symmetry.space_group_name_H-M   'P 1'
#
loop_
_entity.id
_entity.type
_entity.pdbx_description
1 polymer ?
#
loop_
_entity_poly.entity_id
_entity_poly.type
_entity_poly.pdbx_seq_one_letter_code
_entity_poly.pdbx_strand_id
1 'polypeptide(L)'
;MGLGKRIQQILKEQGLGTSDVAAQYDLSQSHMSRVLNDNAKMSMDLFQKIQHDHLEGVNLNWLFYGTGIPKEETGDLVNESGISYGSELSKHLSDIEESLSKIRRLTQV
;
A
#
# COMPACT_ATOMS: atom_id res chain seq x y z
N MET A 1 -17.27 10.43 -0.32
CA MET A 1 -17.06 9.10 -0.94
C MET A 1 -16.73 8.12 0.17
N GLY A 2 -17.36 6.93 0.23
CA GLY A 2 -17.12 5.96 1.31
C GLY A 2 -15.86 5.12 1.08
N LEU A 3 -15.52 4.28 2.06
CA LEU A 3 -14.34 3.41 2.02
C LEU A 3 -14.43 2.42 0.85
N GLY A 4 -15.57 1.73 0.70
CA GLY A 4 -15.78 0.75 -0.35
C GLY A 4 -15.59 1.35 -1.74
N LYS A 5 -16.13 2.55 -1.97
CA LYS A 5 -15.97 3.24 -3.25
C LYS A 5 -14.53 3.63 -3.55
N ARG A 6 -13.74 4.00 -2.53
CA ARG A 6 -12.30 4.33 -2.67
C ARG A 6 -11.47 3.11 -2.99
N ILE A 7 -11.73 2.00 -2.31
CA ILE A 7 -11.15 0.69 -2.64
C ILE A 7 -11.51 0.32 -4.09
N GLN A 8 -12.77 0.48 -4.49
CA GLN A 8 -13.22 0.22 -5.85
C GLN A 8 -12.49 1.08 -6.88
N GLN A 9 -12.21 2.34 -6.57
CA GLN A 9 -11.44 3.22 -7.45
C GLN A 9 -10.03 2.66 -7.68
N ILE A 10 -9.30 2.30 -6.61
CA ILE A 10 -7.94 1.76 -6.73
C ILE A 10 -7.93 0.44 -7.51
N LEU A 11 -8.89 -0.46 -7.24
CA LEU A 11 -9.01 -1.72 -7.97
C LEU A 11 -9.25 -1.50 -9.47
N LYS A 12 -10.10 -0.53 -9.84
CA LYS A 12 -10.35 -0.17 -11.24
C LYS A 12 -9.11 0.40 -11.92
N GLU A 13 -8.32 1.22 -11.22
CA GLU A 13 -7.04 1.73 -11.74
C GLU A 13 -6.04 0.60 -12.02
N GLN A 14 -6.15 -0.54 -11.30
CA GLN A 14 -5.36 -1.75 -11.54
C GLN A 14 -5.96 -2.66 -12.62
N GLY A 15 -7.06 -2.25 -13.27
CA GLY A 15 -7.74 -3.04 -14.28
C GLY A 15 -8.61 -4.18 -13.71
N LEU A 16 -8.84 -4.21 -12.40
CA LEU A 16 -9.64 -5.23 -11.74
C LEU A 16 -11.12 -4.83 -11.68
N GLY A 17 -11.96 -5.68 -12.25
CA GLY A 17 -13.41 -5.60 -12.15
C GLY A 17 -13.92 -6.20 -10.85
N THR A 18 -15.18 -5.90 -10.53
CA THR A 18 -15.85 -6.46 -9.34
C THR A 18 -15.98 -7.99 -9.40
N SER A 19 -16.11 -8.55 -10.61
CA SER A 19 -16.12 -10.01 -10.84
C SER A 19 -14.79 -10.65 -10.49
N ASP A 20 -13.67 -10.01 -10.86
CA ASP A 20 -12.33 -10.57 -10.69
C ASP A 20 -11.97 -10.62 -9.21
N VAL A 21 -12.26 -9.53 -8.50
CA VAL A 21 -12.03 -9.41 -7.06
C VAL A 21 -12.94 -10.35 -6.27
N ALA A 22 -14.19 -10.52 -6.71
CA ALA A 22 -15.11 -11.48 -6.09
C ALA A 22 -14.59 -12.92 -6.22
N ALA A 23 -14.11 -13.30 -7.41
CA ALA A 23 -13.53 -14.61 -7.66
C ALA A 23 -12.23 -14.84 -6.86
N GLN A 24 -11.36 -13.83 -6.76
CA GLN A 24 -10.10 -13.90 -6.02
C GLN A 24 -10.29 -14.19 -4.52
N TYR A 25 -11.38 -13.71 -3.93
CA TYR A 25 -11.66 -13.88 -2.50
C TYR A 25 -12.76 -14.90 -2.19
N ASP A 26 -13.19 -15.70 -3.18
CA ASP A 26 -14.26 -16.70 -3.07
C ASP A 26 -15.57 -16.11 -2.49
N LEU A 27 -15.95 -14.93 -3.00
CA LEU A 27 -17.16 -14.22 -2.62
C LEU A 27 -18.13 -14.12 -3.80
N SER A 28 -19.43 -14.02 -3.50
CA SER A 28 -20.39 -13.74 -4.56
C SER A 28 -20.20 -12.33 -5.11
N GLN A 29 -20.31 -12.19 -6.43
CA GLN A 29 -20.21 -10.89 -7.12
C GLN A 29 -21.21 -9.87 -6.56
N SER A 30 -22.41 -10.33 -6.18
CA SER A 30 -23.43 -9.48 -5.58
C SER A 30 -23.02 -8.98 -4.19
N HIS A 31 -22.40 -9.83 -3.36
CA HIS A 31 -21.89 -9.41 -2.06
C HIS A 31 -20.73 -8.42 -2.21
N MET A 32 -19.75 -8.74 -3.06
CA MET A 32 -18.61 -7.84 -3.34
C MET A 32 -19.08 -6.48 -3.85
N SER A 33 -20.03 -6.46 -4.78
CA SER A 33 -20.62 -5.21 -5.28
C SER A 33 -21.28 -4.40 -4.17
N ARG A 34 -22.02 -5.03 -3.26
CA ARG A 34 -22.63 -4.32 -2.12
C ARG A 34 -21.57 -3.73 -1.20
N VAL A 35 -20.50 -4.47 -0.92
CA VAL A 35 -19.39 -3.99 -0.08
C VAL A 35 -18.68 -2.80 -0.75
N LEU A 36 -18.30 -2.92 -2.01
CA LEU A 36 -17.58 -1.87 -2.75
C LEU A 36 -18.45 -0.62 -3.03
N ASN A 37 -19.77 -0.76 -3.06
CA ASN A 37 -20.68 0.37 -3.21
C ASN A 37 -21.14 0.99 -1.87
N ASP A 38 -20.53 0.60 -0.75
CA ASP A 38 -20.89 1.03 0.61
C ASP A 38 -22.34 0.64 1.04
N ASN A 39 -22.94 -0.36 0.37
CA ASN A 39 -24.27 -0.92 0.68
C ASN A 39 -24.21 -2.09 1.68
N ALA A 40 -23.01 -2.53 2.05
CA ALA A 40 -22.75 -3.55 3.06
C ALA A 40 -21.41 -3.24 3.75
N LYS A 41 -21.28 -3.63 5.03
CA LYS A 41 -20.02 -3.49 5.76
C LYS A 41 -19.00 -4.51 5.25
N MET A 42 -17.78 -4.06 5.02
CA MET A 42 -16.63 -4.93 4.78
C MET A 42 -16.19 -5.55 6.11
N SER A 43 -15.95 -6.86 6.13
CA SER A 43 -15.29 -7.51 7.27
C SER A 43 -13.82 -7.09 7.35
N MET A 44 -13.26 -7.05 8.56
CA MET A 44 -11.84 -6.73 8.74
C MET A 44 -10.91 -7.69 7.99
N ASP A 45 -11.22 -8.99 7.99
CA ASP A 45 -10.40 -10.00 7.30
C ASP A 45 -10.34 -9.74 5.78
N LEU A 46 -11.50 -9.46 5.16
CA LEU A 46 -11.56 -9.07 3.75
C LEU A 46 -10.79 -7.78 3.48
N PHE A 47 -10.92 -6.78 4.37
CA PHE A 47 -10.19 -5.53 4.23
C PHE A 47 -8.68 -5.76 4.28
N GLN A 48 -8.18 -6.54 5.24
CA GLN A 48 -6.75 -6.84 5.38
C GLN A 48 -6.19 -7.54 4.15
N LYS A 49 -6.94 -8.50 3.58
CA LYS A 49 -6.57 -9.18 2.34
C LYS A 49 -6.46 -8.20 1.17
N ILE A 50 -7.49 -7.39 0.95
CA ILE A 50 -7.48 -6.37 -0.12
C ILE A 50 -6.36 -5.36 0.11
N GLN A 51 -6.14 -4.94 1.36
CA GLN A 51 -5.10 -4.00 1.71
C GLN A 51 -3.71 -4.52 1.34
N HIS A 52 -3.42 -5.76 1.72
CA HIS A 52 -2.17 -6.44 1.42
C HIS A 52 -1.96 -6.60 -0.10
N ASP A 53 -2.99 -7.03 -0.82
CA ASP A 53 -2.84 -7.43 -2.23
C ASP A 53 -2.89 -6.25 -3.20
N HIS A 54 -3.62 -5.18 -2.85
CA HIS A 54 -3.98 -4.13 -3.80
C HIS A 54 -3.79 -2.70 -3.29
N LEU A 55 -3.62 -2.47 -1.99
CA LEU A 55 -3.56 -1.11 -1.43
C LEU A 55 -2.18 -0.75 -0.88
N GLU A 56 -1.13 -1.48 -1.29
CA GLU A 56 0.24 -1.11 -0.96
C GLU A 56 0.58 0.28 -1.53
N GLY A 57 1.17 1.14 -0.69
CA GLY A 57 1.47 2.53 -1.06
C GLY A 57 0.27 3.48 -1.14
N VAL A 58 -0.96 3.03 -0.81
CA VAL A 58 -2.13 3.91 -0.77
C VAL A 58 -2.12 4.75 0.51
N ASN A 59 -2.39 6.04 0.37
CA ASN A 59 -2.50 6.94 1.51
C ASN A 59 -3.72 6.56 2.38
N LEU A 60 -3.46 6.17 3.62
CA LEU A 60 -4.51 5.73 4.56
C LEU A 60 -5.47 6.86 4.96
N ASN A 61 -4.99 8.10 5.05
CA ASN A 61 -5.86 9.25 5.32
C ASN A 61 -6.85 9.46 4.17
N TRP A 62 -6.38 9.31 2.93
CA TRP A 62 -7.25 9.37 1.77
C TRP A 62 -8.21 8.17 1.75
N LEU A 63 -7.73 6.97 2.07
CA LEU A 63 -8.53 5.74 2.06
C LEU A 63 -9.64 5.72 3.11
N PHE A 64 -9.40 6.22 4.32
CA PHE A 64 -10.38 6.20 5.42
C PHE A 64 -11.19 7.50 5.51
N TYR A 65 -10.57 8.66 5.33
CA TYR A 65 -11.20 9.97 5.57
C TYR A 65 -11.42 10.81 4.31
N GLY A 66 -10.73 10.49 3.21
CA GLY A 66 -10.91 11.14 1.92
C GLY A 66 -10.06 12.40 1.80
N THR A 67 -9.09 12.54 2.68
CA THR A 67 -8.18 13.68 2.80
C THR A 67 -6.80 13.28 2.33
N GLY A 68 -6.17 14.08 1.47
CA GLY A 68 -4.85 13.80 0.90
C GLY A 68 -4.91 13.25 -0.52
N ILE A 69 -3.76 12.78 -1.02
CA ILE A 69 -3.57 12.27 -2.39
C ILE A 69 -3.64 10.73 -2.35
N PRO A 70 -4.40 10.05 -3.24
CA PRO A 70 -4.67 8.60 -3.16
C PRO A 70 -3.42 7.72 -3.19
N LYS A 71 -2.50 8.04 -4.09
CA LYS A 71 -1.16 7.47 -4.17
C LYS A 71 -0.23 8.66 -4.01
N GLU A 72 0.35 8.79 -2.83
CA GLU A 72 1.58 9.56 -2.75
C GLU A 72 2.59 8.71 -3.50
N GLU A 73 3.01 9.15 -4.70
CA GLU A 73 4.34 8.77 -5.13
C GLU A 73 5.21 9.07 -3.91
N THR A 74 5.95 8.09 -3.43
CA THR A 74 7.07 8.34 -2.52
C THR A 74 8.13 9.11 -3.31
N GLY A 75 7.76 10.26 -3.89
CA GLY A 75 8.67 11.30 -4.25
C GLY A 75 9.34 11.63 -2.95
N ASP A 76 10.63 11.33 -2.92
CA ASP A 76 11.58 11.65 -1.88
C ASP A 76 11.01 12.70 -0.94
N LEU A 77 10.80 12.35 0.33
CA LEU A 77 10.45 13.33 1.33
C LEU A 77 11.59 14.34 1.33
N VAL A 78 11.37 15.47 0.65
CA VAL A 78 12.33 16.56 0.55
C VAL A 78 12.01 17.49 1.70
N ASN A 79 12.94 17.68 2.63
CA ASN A 79 12.74 18.74 3.63
C ASN A 79 12.79 20.12 2.98
N GLU A 80 12.44 21.16 3.74
CA GLU A 80 12.47 22.56 3.30
C GLU A 80 13.86 23.01 2.78
N SER A 81 14.91 22.25 3.08
CA SER A 81 16.29 22.46 2.62
C SER A 81 16.65 21.71 1.34
N GLY A 82 15.71 21.01 0.69
CA GLY A 82 15.97 20.29 -0.56
C GLY A 82 16.61 18.91 -0.41
N ILE A 83 16.70 18.37 0.82
CA ILE A 83 17.37 17.09 1.10
C ILE A 83 16.36 15.95 1.04
N SER A 84 16.60 15.00 0.14
CA SER A 84 15.84 13.74 -0.01
C SER A 84 16.20 12.76 1.11
N TYR A 85 15.26 12.51 2.03
CA TYR A 85 15.45 11.51 3.10
C TYR A 85 15.59 10.08 2.55
N GLY A 86 15.01 9.79 1.39
CA GLY A 86 15.13 8.50 0.72
C GLY A 86 16.58 8.21 0.30
N SER A 87 17.24 9.22 -0.29
CA SER A 87 18.65 9.10 -0.69
C SER A 87 19.59 8.95 0.51
N GLU A 88 19.30 9.63 1.61
CA GLU A 88 20.16 9.66 2.80
C GLU A 88 20.05 8.37 3.64
N LEU A 89 18.84 7.80 3.74
CA LEU A 89 18.62 6.49 4.37
C LEU A 89 19.22 5.36 3.55
N SER A 90 19.09 5.41 2.21
CA SER A 90 19.68 4.42 1.30
C SER A 90 21.20 4.38 1.44
N LYS A 91 21.84 5.55 1.53
CA LYS A 91 23.28 5.66 1.76
C LYS A 91 23.69 5.06 3.11
N HIS A 92 22.99 5.41 4.19
CA HIS A 92 23.28 4.85 5.52
C HIS A 92 23.13 3.33 5.57
N LEU A 93 22.13 2.76 4.91
CA LEU A 93 21.96 1.31 4.83
C LEU A 93 23.12 0.64 4.08
N SER A 94 23.58 1.24 2.97
CA SER A 94 24.74 0.74 2.23
C SER A 94 26.02 0.76 3.08
N ASP A 95 26.25 1.84 3.83
CA ASP A 95 27.41 1.96 4.73
C ASP A 95 27.38 0.92 5.86
N ILE A 96 26.18 0.59 6.36
CA ILE A 96 25.97 -0.48 7.37
C ILE A 96 26.26 -1.86 6.76
N GLU A 97 25.76 -2.16 5.56
CA GLU A 97 26.02 -3.43 4.88
C GLU A 97 27.50 -3.66 4.60
N GLU A 98 28.22 -2.61 4.18
CA GLU A 98 29.67 -2.67 3.97
C GLU A 98 30.41 -2.94 5.30
N SER A 99 29.98 -2.29 6.38
CA SER A 99 30.55 -2.49 7.71
C SER A 99 30.31 -3.91 8.23
N LEU A 100 29.11 -4.46 8.05
CA LEU A 100 28.76 -5.82 8.45
C LEU A 100 29.53 -6.88 7.65
N SER A 101 29.71 -6.65 6.35
CA SER A 101 30.48 -7.56 5.49
C SER A 101 31.97 -7.55 5.82
N LYS A 102 32.54 -6.41 6.26
CA LYS A 102 33.90 -6.34 6.83
C LYS A 102 34.02 -7.13 8.13
N ILE A 103 33.08 -6.97 9.06
CA ILE A 103 33.08 -7.71 10.33
C ILE A 103 33.00 -9.22 10.08
N ARG A 104 32.10 -9.67 9.20
CA ARG A 104 31.92 -11.09 8.86
C ARG A 104 33.19 -11.73 8.31
N ARG A 105 34.01 -10.99 7.54
CA ARG A 105 35.30 -11.46 7.03
C ARG A 105 36.36 -11.61 8.13
N LEU A 106 36.28 -10.81 9.20
CA LEU A 106 37.21 -10.87 10.33
C LEU A 106 36.88 -12.00 11.32
N THR A 107 35.66 -12.52 11.33
CA THR A 107 35.22 -13.60 12.24
C THR A 107 35.36 -15.01 11.64
N GLN A 108 35.82 -15.15 10.39
CA GLN A 108 36.02 -16.45 9.70
C GLN A 108 37.46 -17.01 9.78
N VAL A 109 38.22 -16.63 10.81
CA VAL A 109 39.54 -17.22 11.15
C VAL A 109 39.42 -17.93 12.50
#